data_AF-A0A815VHQ5-F1
#
_entry.id   AF-A0A815VHQ5-F1
#
_cell.length_a   1.000
_cell.length_b   1.000
_cell.length_c   1.000
_cell.angle_alpha   90.00
_cell.angle_beta   90.00
_cell.angle_gamma   90.00
#
_symmetry.space_group_name_H-M   'P 1'
#
loop_
_entity.id
_entity.type
_entity.pdbx_description
1 polymer ?
#
loop_
_entity_poly.entity_id
_entity_poly.type
_entity_poly.pdbx_seq_one_letter_code
_entity_poly.pdbx_strand_id
1 'polypeptide(L)'
;MSDMAATAEAIRALVVTLGDGKEYASRYGCEAVGKLGGKAATVEVPEALATTLIDVNEDVRMNACEALGKMGGRAATPEVIKAPVTVL
;
A
#
# COMPACT_ATOMS: atom_id res chain seq x y z
N MET A 1 -19.19 -15.60 -7.78
CA MET A 1 -18.77 -15.72 -6.35
C MET A 1 -17.27 -16.03 -6.21
N SER A 2 -16.64 -16.72 -7.17
CA SER A 2 -15.21 -17.07 -7.16
C SER A 2 -14.25 -15.88 -7.36
N ASP A 3 -14.57 -14.93 -8.25
CA ASP A 3 -13.64 -13.83 -8.57
C ASP A 3 -13.47 -12.81 -7.44
N MET A 4 -14.51 -12.58 -6.64
CA MET A 4 -14.46 -11.64 -5.52
C MET A 4 -13.67 -12.20 -4.34
N ALA A 5 -13.77 -13.51 -4.09
CA ALA A 5 -12.93 -14.20 -3.10
C ALA A 5 -11.46 -14.11 -3.53
N ALA A 6 -11.13 -14.56 -4.75
CA ALA A 6 -9.76 -14.52 -5.27
C ALA A 6 -9.13 -13.11 -5.22
N THR A 7 -9.93 -12.06 -5.43
CA THR A 7 -9.48 -10.67 -5.30
C THR A 7 -9.19 -10.29 -3.84
N ALA A 8 -10.02 -10.73 -2.89
CA ALA A 8 -9.81 -10.48 -1.47
C ALA A 8 -8.59 -11.24 -0.92
N GLU A 9 -8.38 -12.50 -1.34
CA GLU A 9 -7.15 -13.24 -1.01
C GLU A 9 -5.90 -12.54 -1.56
N ALA A 10 -5.93 -12.06 -2.81
CA ALA A 10 -4.82 -11.34 -3.41
C ALA A 10 -4.50 -10.04 -2.65
N ILE A 11 -5.53 -9.29 -2.24
CA ILE A 11 -5.37 -8.06 -1.45
C ILE A 11 -4.75 -8.35 -0.08
N ARG A 12 -5.23 -9.40 0.61
CA ARG A 12 -4.63 -9.81 1.90
C ARG A 12 -3.15 -10.18 1.76
N ALA A 13 -2.80 -10.91 0.71
CA ALA A 13 -1.40 -11.25 0.44
C ALA A 13 -0.55 -9.99 0.21
N LEU A 14 -1.09 -8.99 -0.51
CA LEU A 14 -0.41 -7.70 -0.71
C LEU A 14 -0.20 -6.94 0.60
N VAL A 15 -1.22 -6.88 1.47
CA VAL A 15 -1.12 -6.22 2.79
C VAL A 15 -0.01 -6.84 3.64
N VAL A 16 0.05 -8.18 3.70
CA VAL A 16 1.13 -8.89 4.41
C VAL A 16 2.50 -8.57 3.82
N THR A 17 2.58 -8.55 2.48
CA THR A 17 3.84 -8.26 1.77
C THR A 17 4.35 -6.85 2.02
N LEU A 18 3.45 -5.86 2.10
CA LEU A 18 3.78 -4.46 2.43
C LEU A 18 4.30 -4.31 3.87
N GLY A 19 3.83 -5.15 4.80
CA GLY A 19 4.22 -5.12 6.21
C GLY A 19 5.44 -5.95 6.60
N ASP A 20 6.01 -6.75 5.69
CA ASP A 20 7.14 -7.68 5.99
C ASP A 20 8.48 -6.95 6.20
N GLY A 21 8.54 -5.62 6.02
CA GLY A 21 9.73 -4.79 6.29
C GLY A 21 10.94 -5.08 5.41
N LYS A 22 10.83 -6.02 4.47
CA LYS A 22 11.87 -6.34 3.49
C LYS A 22 11.69 -5.43 2.28
N GLU A 23 12.76 -4.72 1.91
CA GLU A 23 12.79 -3.79 0.78
C GLU A 23 12.21 -4.39 -0.51
N TYR A 24 12.66 -5.60 -0.88
CA TYR A 24 12.16 -6.29 -2.07
C TYR A 24 10.67 -6.65 -1.98
N ALA A 25 10.21 -7.11 -0.82
CA ALA A 25 8.80 -7.45 -0.62
C ALA A 25 7.93 -6.21 -0.76
N SER A 26 8.30 -5.12 -0.07
CA SER A 26 7.59 -3.84 -0.15
C SER A 26 7.55 -3.28 -1.56
N ARG A 27 8.66 -3.33 -2.30
CA ARG A 27 8.73 -2.91 -3.71
C ARG A 27 7.72 -3.66 -4.58
N TYR A 28 7.73 -5.00 -4.54
CA TYR A 28 6.81 -5.80 -5.34
C TYR A 28 5.34 -5.63 -4.90
N GLY A 29 5.11 -5.47 -3.60
CA GLY A 29 3.78 -5.16 -3.04
C GLY A 29 3.25 -3.83 -3.57
N CYS A 30 4.04 -2.77 -3.47
CA CYS A 30 3.70 -1.44 -3.98
C CYS A 30 3.49 -1.43 -5.50
N GLU A 31 4.32 -2.14 -6.25
CA GLU A 31 4.15 -2.26 -7.70
C GLU A 31 2.83 -2.96 -8.07
N ALA A 32 2.50 -4.05 -7.39
CA ALA A 32 1.26 -4.78 -7.61
C ALA A 32 0.02 -3.94 -7.23
N VAL A 33 0.07 -3.23 -6.11
CA VAL A 33 -0.98 -2.25 -5.71
C VAL A 33 -1.11 -1.17 -6.77
N GLY A 34 0.00 -0.61 -7.26
CA GLY A 34 -0.02 0.39 -8.32
C GLY A 34 -0.62 -0.11 -9.64
N LYS A 35 -0.36 -1.37 -10.01
CA LYS A 35 -0.97 -2.01 -11.19
C LYS A 35 -2.47 -2.25 -11.04
N LEU A 36 -2.94 -2.54 -9.83
CA LEU A 36 -4.37 -2.64 -9.52
C LEU A 36 -5.05 -1.27 -9.49
N GLY A 37 -4.29 -0.21 -9.19
CA GLY A 37 -4.76 1.17 -9.12
C GLY A 37 -5.93 1.31 -8.14
N GLY A 38 -6.96 2.06 -8.52
CA GLY A 38 -8.14 2.29 -7.66
C GLY A 38 -8.94 1.04 -7.25
N LYS A 39 -8.66 -0.14 -7.85
CA LYS A 39 -9.25 -1.43 -7.41
C LYS A 39 -8.60 -1.96 -6.14
N ALA A 40 -7.35 -1.58 -5.87
CA ALA A 40 -6.65 -1.94 -4.63
C ALA A 40 -7.02 -1.03 -3.46
N ALA A 41 -7.79 0.05 -3.66
CA ALA A 41 -8.21 0.95 -2.59
C ALA A 41 -9.34 0.35 -1.72
N THR A 42 -9.13 -0.85 -1.21
CA THR A 42 -9.87 -1.40 -0.06
C THR A 42 -9.34 -0.78 1.23
N VAL A 43 -10.08 -0.88 2.34
CA VAL A 43 -9.71 -0.26 3.62
C VAL A 43 -8.29 -0.63 4.07
N GLU A 44 -7.90 -1.89 3.89
CA GLU A 44 -6.64 -2.45 4.41
C GLU A 44 -5.39 -1.95 3.67
N VAL A 45 -5.49 -1.58 2.39
CA VAL A 45 -4.32 -1.24 1.56
C VAL A 45 -3.75 0.15 1.88
N PRO A 46 -4.56 1.23 1.95
CA PRO A 46 -4.09 2.53 2.41
C PRO A 46 -3.52 2.49 3.82
N GLU A 47 -4.09 1.70 4.73
CA GLU A 47 -3.56 1.52 6.10
C GLU A 47 -2.16 0.87 6.09
N ALA A 48 -1.99 -0.19 5.30
CA ALA A 48 -0.68 -0.83 5.12
C ALA A 48 0.34 0.16 4.52
N LEU A 49 -0.04 0.88 3.47
CA LEU A 49 0.82 1.88 2.82
C LEU A 49 1.16 3.05 3.74
N ALA A 50 0.25 3.46 4.63
CA ALA A 50 0.53 4.49 5.63
C ALA A 50 1.66 4.08 6.58
N THR A 51 1.77 2.78 6.90
CA THR A 51 2.91 2.25 7.67
C THR A 51 4.19 2.23 6.84
N THR A 52 4.09 1.90 5.55
CA THR A 52 5.24 1.92 4.62
C THR A 52 5.79 3.34 4.35
N LEU A 53 4.94 4.38 4.48
CA LEU A 53 5.35 5.79 4.34
C LEU A 53 6.29 6.27 5.45
N ILE A 54 6.32 5.57 6.59
CA ILE A 54 7.16 5.91 7.74
C ILE A 54 8.34 4.94 7.92
N ASP A 55 8.62 4.12 6.90
CA ASP A 55 9.74 3.18 6.91
C ASP A 55 11.09 3.92 6.94
N VAL A 56 12.07 3.31 7.61
CA VAL A 56 13.43 3.84 7.72
C VAL A 56 14.13 3.88 6.36
N ASN A 57 13.80 2.96 5.45
CA ASN A 57 14.37 2.87 4.13
C ASN A 57 13.68 3.84 3.15
N GLU A 58 14.46 4.70 2.52
CA GLU A 58 13.97 5.68 1.55
C GLU A 58 13.30 5.06 0.32
N ASP A 59 13.86 3.97 -0.20
CA ASP A 59 13.30 3.26 -1.36
C ASP A 59 11.92 2.69 -1.03
N VAL A 60 11.74 2.20 0.20
CA VAL A 60 10.46 1.70 0.70
C VAL A 60 9.43 2.83 0.75
N ARG A 61 9.79 4.00 1.28
CA ARG A 61 8.91 5.17 1.30
C ARG A 61 8.55 5.64 -0.11
N MET A 62 9.51 5.68 -1.03
CA MET A 62 9.28 6.07 -2.42
C MET A 62 8.29 5.14 -3.13
N ASN A 63 8.44 3.82 -2.96
CA ASN A 63 7.53 2.83 -3.54
C ASN A 63 6.09 3.01 -3.02
N ALA A 64 5.92 3.30 -1.72
CA ALA A 64 4.61 3.57 -1.14
C ALA A 64 3.96 4.83 -1.74
N CYS A 65 4.71 5.93 -1.87
CA CYS A 65 4.24 7.15 -2.53
C CYS A 65 3.78 6.89 -3.97
N GLU A 66 4.54 6.12 -4.75
CA GLU A 66 4.18 5.78 -6.12
C GLU A 66 2.89 4.94 -6.19
N ALA A 67 2.74 3.95 -5.30
CA ALA A 67 1.54 3.12 -5.21
C ALA A 67 0.30 3.98 -4.89
N LEU A 68 0.39 4.86 -3.90
CA LEU A 68 -0.68 5.79 -3.52
C LEU A 68 -1.06 6.73 -4.68
N GLY A 69 -0.07 7.25 -5.41
CA GLY A 69 -0.31 8.08 -6.59
C GLY A 69 -1.09 7.34 -7.68
N LYS A 70 -0.76 6.06 -7.92
CA LYS A 70 -1.46 5.20 -8.91
C LYS A 70 -2.87 4.79 -8.46
N MET A 71 -3.12 4.70 -7.15
CA MET A 71 -4.46 4.48 -6.60
C MET A 71 -5.36 5.72 -6.74
N GLY A 72 -4.77 6.90 -6.90
CA GLY A 72 -5.47 8.17 -7.06
C GLY A 72 -6.24 8.59 -5.79
N GLY A 73 -7.27 9.43 -5.96
CA GLY A 73 -8.00 10.02 -4.82
C GLY A 73 -8.65 9.01 -3.84
N ARG A 74 -8.78 7.75 -4.23
CA ARG A 74 -9.28 6.67 -3.35
C ARG A 74 -8.31 6.29 -2.24
N ALA A 75 -7.02 6.62 -2.40
CA ALA A 75 -6.00 6.39 -1.39
C ALA A 75 -5.90 7.50 -0.33
N ALA A 76 -6.62 8.62 -0.50
CA ALA A 76 -6.56 9.77 0.40
C ALA A 76 -7.35 9.53 1.70
N THR A 77 -6.93 8.53 2.49
CA THR A 77 -7.51 8.27 3.82
C THR A 77 -6.83 9.13 4.88
N PRO A 78 -7.48 9.38 6.04
CA PRO A 78 -6.88 10.14 7.13
C PRO A 78 -5.52 9.58 7.59
N GLU A 79 -5.33 8.27 7.53
CA GLU A 79 -4.11 7.56 7.91
C GLU A 79 -2.97 7.91 6.96
N VAL A 80 -3.21 7.82 5.65
CA VAL A 80 -2.24 8.19 4.60
C VAL A 80 -1.87 9.67 4.68
N ILE A 81 -2.84 10.55 4.94
CA ILE A 81 -2.61 12.00 5.02
C ILE A 81 -1.77 12.36 6.26
N LYS A 82 -1.98 11.66 7.39
CA LYS A 82 -1.30 11.94 8.65
C LYS A 82 0.07 11.27 8.77
N ALA A 83 0.27 10.12 8.14
CA ALA A 83 1.49 9.32 8.27
C ALA A 83 2.79 10.11 8.04
N PRO A 84 2.93 10.96 7.00
CA PRO A 84 4.15 11.73 6.77
C PRO A 84 4.46 12.78 7.85
N VAL A 85 3.43 13.21 8.59
CA VAL A 85 3.52 14.31 9.57
C VAL A 85 3.78 13.81 10.99
N THR A 86 3.55 12.53 11.26
CA THR A 86 3.71 11.90 12.58
C THR A 86 5.15 11.54 12.96
N VAL A 87 6.12 11.67 12.04
CA VAL A 87 7.53 11.27 12.25
C VAL A 87 8.47 12.49 12.31
N LEU A 88 7.93 13.70 12.27
CA LEU A 88 8.64 14.97 12.47
C LEU A 88 8.50 15.45 13.92
#